data_AF-A0A2G2MHA3-F1
#
_entry.id   AF-A0A2G2MHA3-F1
#
_cell.length_a   1.000
_cell.length_b   1.000
_cell.length_c   1.000
_cell.angle_alpha   90.00
_cell.angle_beta   90.00
_cell.angle_gamma   90.00
#
_symmetry.space_group_name_H-M   'P 1'
#
loop_
_entity.id
_entity.type
_entity.pdbx_description
1 polymer ?
#
loop_
_entity_poly.entity_id
_entity_poly.type
_entity_poly.pdbx_seq_one_letter_code
_entity_poly.pdbx_strand_id
1 'polypeptide(L)'
;MDFIFQPGFLGTRAPLFMDIVSVIVAFLPFLIFGAIRLAQIKKYRAHEIVQKFLFVVTVIVVSFFEYGVRVAGGYKNLMEGSSVPHDYFIYVLIFHIIIAVVTLILWTMTLYYARRNVKQSTLPGLYSKSHKKDGKRTFIGIILTMLTGGWVYALLFVF
;
A
#
# COMPACT_ATOMS: atom_id res chain seq x y z
N MET A 1 2.25 19.73 16.95
CA MET A 1 2.11 18.64 15.97
C MET A 1 1.94 19.18 14.54
N ASP A 2 2.14 20.47 14.32
CA ASP A 2 1.79 21.14 13.05
C ASP A 2 2.82 20.92 11.93
N PHE A 3 3.97 20.32 12.25
CA PHE A 3 5.05 20.08 11.31
C PHE A 3 4.65 19.13 10.17
N ILE A 4 3.86 18.09 10.45
CA ILE A 4 3.47 17.10 9.44
C ILE A 4 2.48 17.66 8.40
N PHE A 5 1.88 18.82 8.68
CA PHE A 5 0.92 19.52 7.81
C PHE A 5 1.56 20.67 7.02
N GLN A 6 2.84 20.97 7.26
CA GLN A 6 3.61 21.92 6.44
C GLN A 6 3.84 21.35 5.04
N PRO A 7 4.16 22.19 4.03
CA PRO A 7 4.50 21.72 2.70
C PRO A 7 5.58 20.63 2.71
N GLY A 8 5.40 19.62 1.87
CA GLY A 8 6.32 18.49 1.76
C GLY A 8 7.56 18.77 0.90
N PHE A 9 8.27 17.70 0.57
CA PHE A 9 9.56 17.74 -0.13
C PHE A 9 9.49 17.37 -1.62
N LEU A 10 8.31 16.96 -2.12
CA LEU A 10 8.10 16.60 -3.54
C LEU A 10 7.86 17.82 -4.44
N GLY A 11 7.94 19.04 -3.90
CA GLY A 11 7.77 20.28 -4.65
C GLY A 11 6.33 20.56 -5.07
N THR A 12 5.36 19.91 -4.43
CA THR A 12 3.93 20.14 -4.64
C THR A 12 3.33 20.88 -3.45
N ARG A 13 2.03 21.20 -3.52
CA ARG A 13 1.27 21.76 -2.38
C ARG A 13 0.90 20.72 -1.32
N ALA A 14 1.31 19.45 -1.49
CA ALA A 14 0.99 18.39 -0.54
C ALA A 14 1.64 18.64 0.83
N PRO A 15 0.97 18.30 1.93
CA PRO A 15 1.58 18.33 3.25
C PRO A 15 2.64 17.22 3.40
N LEU A 16 3.59 17.42 4.29
CA LEU A 16 4.72 16.52 4.52
C LEU A 16 4.29 15.06 4.74
N PHE A 17 3.23 14.81 5.52
CA PHE A 17 2.77 13.45 5.76
C PHE A 17 2.32 12.73 4.47
N MET A 18 1.74 13.47 3.53
CA MET A 18 1.32 12.91 2.24
C MET A 18 2.52 12.50 1.41
N ASP A 19 3.57 13.33 1.37
CA ASP A 19 4.79 13.00 0.64
C ASP A 19 5.50 11.77 1.20
N ILE A 20 5.60 11.68 2.53
CA ILE A 20 6.18 10.52 3.20
C ILE A 20 5.42 9.24 2.84
N VAL A 21 4.08 9.26 2.94
CA VAL A 21 3.24 8.10 2.62
C VAL A 21 3.38 7.74 1.14
N SER A 22 3.28 8.73 0.24
CA SER A 22 3.40 8.54 -1.21
C SER A 22 4.71 7.87 -1.60
N VAL A 23 5.83 8.33 -1.03
CA VAL A 23 7.16 7.74 -1.28
C VAL A 23 7.21 6.31 -0.77
N ILE A 24 6.77 6.04 0.46
CA ILE A 24 6.78 4.69 1.02
C ILE A 24 5.96 3.72 0.14
N VAL A 25 4.75 4.15 -0.28
CA VAL A 25 3.86 3.35 -1.13
C VAL A 25 4.46 3.17 -2.53
N ALA A 26 5.12 4.18 -3.09
CA ALA A 26 5.84 4.09 -4.37
C ALA A 26 6.97 3.06 -4.34
N PHE A 27 7.68 2.94 -3.21
CA PHE A 27 8.76 1.95 -3.05
C PHE A 27 8.25 0.54 -2.69
N LEU A 28 7.03 0.40 -2.18
CA LEU A 28 6.51 -0.88 -1.67
C LEU A 28 6.55 -2.03 -2.68
N PRO A 29 6.18 -1.88 -3.98
CA PRO A 29 6.30 -2.98 -4.94
C PRO A 29 7.72 -3.51 -5.08
N PHE A 30 8.74 -2.64 -5.03
CA PHE A 30 10.14 -3.05 -5.12
C PHE A 30 10.57 -3.86 -3.90
N LEU A 31 10.14 -3.45 -2.70
CA LEU A 31 10.40 -4.18 -1.46
C LEU A 31 9.71 -5.55 -1.47
N ILE A 32 8.46 -5.62 -1.92
CA ILE A 32 7.72 -6.88 -2.05
C ILE A 32 8.35 -7.80 -3.09
N PHE A 33 8.80 -7.26 -4.22
CA PHE A 33 9.55 -8.02 -5.21
C PHE A 33 10.82 -8.62 -4.60
N GLY A 34 11.60 -7.82 -3.85
CA GLY A 34 12.75 -8.30 -3.09
C GLY A 34 12.39 -9.43 -2.11
N ALA A 35 11.29 -9.29 -1.38
CA ALA A 35 10.78 -10.33 -0.50
C ALA A 35 10.40 -11.61 -1.26
N ILE A 36 9.82 -11.52 -2.45
CA ILE A 36 9.52 -12.67 -3.32
C ILE A 36 10.82 -13.34 -3.80
N ARG A 37 11.87 -12.57 -4.14
CA ARG A 37 13.18 -13.12 -4.53
C ARG A 37 13.77 -14.01 -3.43
N LEU A 38 13.59 -13.67 -2.15
CA LEU A 38 14.02 -14.52 -1.03
C LEU A 38 13.39 -15.92 -1.09
N ALA A 39 12.11 -16.03 -1.44
CA ALA A 39 11.45 -17.32 -1.62
C ALA A 39 11.95 -18.07 -2.87
N GLN A 40 12.29 -17.35 -3.95
CA GLN A 40 12.85 -17.96 -5.16
C GLN A 40 14.23 -18.60 -4.92
N ILE A 41 15.07 -17.97 -4.10
CA ILE A 41 16.37 -18.52 -3.65
C ILE A 41 16.24 -19.43 -2.43
N LYS A 42 15.03 -19.93 -2.13
CA LYS A 42 14.73 -20.88 -1.05
C LYS A 42 15.03 -20.38 0.37
N LYS A 43 15.25 -19.08 0.58
CA LYS A 43 15.38 -18.46 1.92
C LYS A 43 13.99 -18.19 2.53
N TYR A 44 13.23 -19.26 2.79
CA TYR A 44 11.82 -19.17 3.21
C TYR A 44 11.62 -18.46 4.55
N ARG A 45 12.50 -18.68 5.53
CA ARG A 45 12.44 -17.98 6.82
C ARG A 45 12.62 -16.47 6.66
N ALA A 46 13.57 -16.05 5.82
CA ALA A 46 13.78 -14.63 5.53
C ALA A 46 12.58 -14.04 4.77
N HIS A 47 12.05 -14.76 3.78
CA HIS A 47 10.82 -14.36 3.09
C HIS A 47 9.65 -14.12 4.06
N GLU A 48 9.41 -15.06 4.98
CA GLU A 48 8.34 -14.95 5.97
C GLU A 48 8.51 -13.73 6.88
N ILE A 49 9.72 -13.54 7.42
CA ILE A 49 10.03 -12.41 8.31
C ILE A 49 9.81 -11.08 7.58
N VAL A 50 10.37 -10.93 6.38
CA VAL A 50 10.24 -9.70 5.59
C VAL A 50 8.78 -9.44 5.20
N GLN A 51 8.02 -10.46 4.81
CA GLN A 51 6.60 -10.30 4.47
C GLN A 51 5.76 -9.82 5.66
N LYS A 52 5.96 -10.39 6.85
CA LYS A 52 5.27 -9.93 8.07
C LYS A 52 5.67 -8.52 8.44
N PHE A 53 6.96 -8.20 8.37
CA PHE A 53 7.47 -6.87 8.65
C PHE A 53 6.87 -5.83 7.71
N LEU A 54 6.94 -6.06 6.39
CA LEU A 54 6.36 -5.15 5.39
C LEU A 54 4.85 -4.98 5.56
N PHE A 55 4.12 -6.05 5.90
CA PHE A 55 2.69 -5.97 6.16
C PHE A 55 2.38 -5.08 7.37
N VAL A 56 3.07 -5.29 8.51
CA VAL A 56 2.88 -4.48 9.71
C VAL A 56 3.22 -3.01 9.46
N VAL A 57 4.35 -2.74 8.80
CA VAL A 57 4.74 -1.38 8.41
C VAL A 57 3.67 -0.75 7.50
N THR A 58 3.15 -1.51 6.52
CA THR A 58 2.10 -1.00 5.62
C THR A 58 0.83 -0.63 6.38
N VAL A 59 0.39 -1.46 7.32
CA VAL A 59 -0.78 -1.16 8.16
C VAL A 59 -0.56 0.12 8.96
N ILE A 60 0.61 0.29 9.59
CA ILE A 60 0.97 1.51 10.31
C ILE A 60 0.94 2.73 9.40
N VAL A 61 1.53 2.64 8.21
CA VAL A 61 1.60 3.73 7.23
C VAL A 61 0.20 4.14 6.75
N VAL A 62 -0.68 3.17 6.44
CA VAL A 62 -2.06 3.47 6.03
C VAL A 62 -2.88 4.06 7.18
N SER A 63 -2.70 3.58 8.41
CA SER A 63 -3.33 4.18 9.58
C SER A 63 -2.86 5.61 9.84
N PHE A 64 -1.56 5.87 9.68
CA PHE A 64 -0.99 7.22 9.78
C PHE A 64 -1.53 8.15 8.68
N PHE A 65 -1.63 7.66 7.45
CA PHE A 65 -2.26 8.38 6.33
C PHE A 65 -3.71 8.77 6.64
N GLU A 66 -4.54 7.80 7.04
CA GLU A 66 -5.96 8.05 7.34
C GLU A 66 -6.09 9.06 8.49
N TYR A 67 -5.28 8.91 9.55
CA TYR A 67 -5.23 9.88 10.63
C TYR A 67 -4.88 11.29 10.14
N GLY A 68 -3.82 11.42 9.32
CA GLY A 68 -3.41 12.70 8.75
C GLY A 68 -4.51 13.34 7.90
N VAL A 69 -5.17 12.57 7.04
CA VAL A 69 -6.29 13.04 6.22
C VAL A 69 -7.45 13.51 7.10
N ARG A 70 -7.81 12.77 8.17
CA ARG A 70 -8.91 13.14 9.07
C ARG A 70 -8.62 14.42 9.85
N VAL A 71 -7.40 14.56 10.38
CA VAL A 71 -6.98 15.77 11.11
C VAL A 71 -6.87 16.98 10.18
N ALA A 72 -6.47 16.77 8.92
CA ALA A 72 -6.47 17.81 7.90
C ALA A 72 -7.87 18.24 7.45
N GLY A 73 -8.97 17.78 8.06
CA GLY A 73 -10.34 18.14 7.66
C GLY A 73 -10.90 17.28 6.53
N GLY A 74 -10.25 16.16 6.20
CA GLY A 74 -10.65 15.23 5.15
C GLY A 74 -10.18 15.62 3.75
N TYR A 75 -10.58 14.83 2.76
CA TYR A 75 -10.17 15.04 1.38
C TYR A 75 -10.63 16.39 0.82
N LYS A 76 -11.77 16.92 1.27
CA LYS A 76 -12.32 18.20 0.77
C LYS A 76 -11.35 19.37 1.02
N ASN A 77 -10.76 19.43 2.21
CA ASN A 77 -9.78 20.46 2.53
C ASN A 77 -8.49 20.26 1.73
N LEU A 78 -8.03 19.00 1.56
CA LEU A 78 -6.86 18.69 0.73
C LEU A 78 -7.07 19.02 -0.75
N MET A 79 -8.31 19.06 -1.23
CA MET A 79 -8.64 19.47 -2.60
C MET A 79 -8.57 20.98 -2.83
N GLU A 80 -8.53 21.81 -1.78
CA GLU A 80 -8.49 23.26 -1.95
C GLU A 80 -7.24 23.68 -2.74
N GLY A 81 -7.45 24.34 -3.89
CA GLY A 81 -6.38 24.74 -4.79
C GLY A 81 -6.04 23.72 -5.90
N SER A 82 -6.75 22.59 -5.98
CA SER A 82 -6.75 21.75 -7.18
C SER A 82 -7.69 22.32 -8.25
N SER A 83 -7.29 22.24 -9.52
CA SER A 83 -8.14 22.56 -10.67
C SER A 83 -9.08 21.41 -11.07
N VAL A 84 -8.97 20.24 -10.43
CA VAL A 84 -9.71 19.03 -10.80
C VAL A 84 -11.17 19.11 -10.32
N PRO A 85 -12.16 18.80 -11.18
CA PRO A 85 -13.56 18.74 -10.78
C PRO A 85 -13.81 17.73 -9.66
N HIS A 86 -14.64 18.15 -8.69
CA HIS A 86 -14.94 17.36 -7.49
C HIS A 86 -15.50 15.97 -7.81
N ASP A 87 -16.45 15.88 -8.73
CA ASP A 87 -17.13 14.63 -9.08
C ASP A 87 -16.13 13.62 -9.64
N TYR A 88 -15.26 14.07 -10.56
CA TYR A 88 -14.22 13.23 -11.15
C TYR A 88 -13.25 12.71 -10.09
N PHE A 89 -12.79 13.60 -9.19
CA PHE A 89 -11.91 13.20 -8.10
C PHE A 89 -12.55 12.13 -7.21
N ILE A 90 -13.83 12.28 -6.82
CA ILE A 90 -14.51 11.31 -5.98
C ILE A 90 -14.57 9.93 -6.64
N TYR A 91 -14.84 9.85 -7.94
CA TYR A 91 -14.84 8.56 -8.65
C TYR A 91 -13.47 7.89 -8.59
N VAL A 92 -12.39 8.64 -8.85
CA VAL A 92 -11.02 8.11 -8.79
C VAL A 92 -10.64 7.71 -7.36
N LEU A 93 -11.03 8.50 -6.36
CA LEU A 93 -10.77 8.19 -4.95
C LEU A 93 -11.47 6.90 -4.51
N ILE A 94 -12.77 6.75 -4.82
CA ILE A 94 -13.52 5.53 -4.50
C ILE A 94 -12.89 4.32 -5.19
N PHE A 95 -12.53 4.46 -6.47
CA PHE A 95 -11.86 3.42 -7.23
C PHE A 95 -10.54 2.98 -6.58
N HIS A 96 -9.69 3.94 -6.17
CA HIS A 96 -8.47 3.66 -5.44
C HIS A 96 -8.73 2.92 -4.12
N ILE A 97 -9.69 3.39 -3.31
CA ILE A 97 -10.03 2.79 -2.02
C ILE A 97 -10.46 1.33 -2.19
N ILE A 98 -11.30 1.02 -3.19
CA ILE A 98 -11.72 -0.36 -3.46
C ILE A 98 -10.50 -1.24 -3.76
N ILE A 99 -9.59 -0.79 -4.62
CA ILE A 99 -8.37 -1.53 -4.96
C ILE A 99 -7.49 -1.74 -3.72
N ALA A 100 -7.27 -0.69 -2.93
CA ALA A 100 -6.43 -0.74 -1.74
C ALA A 100 -6.99 -1.70 -0.68
N VAL A 101 -8.31 -1.62 -0.40
CA VAL A 101 -8.98 -2.49 0.58
C VAL A 101 -8.95 -3.95 0.13
N VAL A 102 -9.31 -4.23 -1.12
CA VAL A 102 -9.24 -5.60 -1.67
C VAL A 102 -7.83 -6.15 -1.61
N THR A 103 -6.82 -5.33 -1.94
CA THR A 103 -5.41 -5.74 -1.86
C THR A 103 -4.98 -6.07 -0.43
N LEU A 104 -5.37 -5.24 0.55
CA LEU A 104 -5.08 -5.48 1.96
C LEU A 104 -5.72 -6.78 2.47
N ILE A 105 -6.97 -7.05 2.07
CA ILE A 105 -7.65 -8.31 2.38
C ILE A 105 -6.90 -9.50 1.77
N LEU A 106 -6.57 -9.44 0.48
CA LEU A 106 -5.83 -10.51 -0.20
C LEU A 106 -4.46 -10.78 0.44
N TRP A 107 -3.74 -9.73 0.84
CA TRP A 107 -2.45 -9.88 1.51
C TRP A 107 -2.61 -10.52 2.90
N THR A 108 -3.61 -10.07 3.68
CA THR A 108 -3.94 -10.64 4.98
C THR A 108 -4.26 -12.14 4.87
N MET A 109 -5.12 -12.51 3.92
CA MET A 109 -5.48 -13.91 3.67
C MET A 109 -4.26 -14.74 3.25
N THR A 110 -3.40 -14.18 2.39
CA THR A 110 -2.17 -14.85 1.95
C THR A 110 -1.24 -15.15 3.13
N LEU A 111 -1.06 -14.21 4.06
CA LEU A 111 -0.27 -14.42 5.28
C LEU A 111 -0.93 -15.42 6.24
N TYR A 112 -2.25 -15.34 6.42
CA TYR A 112 -3.00 -16.24 7.27
C TYR A 112 -2.89 -17.70 6.79
N TYR A 113 -3.16 -17.95 5.51
CA TYR A 113 -3.05 -19.29 4.92
C TYR A 113 -1.60 -19.77 4.85
N ALA A 114 -0.63 -18.90 4.57
CA ALA A 114 0.79 -19.27 4.61
C ALA A 114 1.19 -19.78 6.01
N ARG A 115 0.82 -19.06 7.08
CA ARG A 115 1.10 -19.47 8.45
C ARG A 115 0.45 -20.82 8.80
N ARG A 116 -0.80 -21.03 8.37
CA ARG A 116 -1.50 -22.30 8.56
C ARG A 116 -0.77 -23.45 7.86
N ASN A 117 -0.37 -23.27 6.61
CA ASN A 117 0.27 -24.31 5.80
C ASN A 117 1.69 -24.63 6.29
N VAL A 118 2.44 -23.63 6.76
CA VAL A 118 3.75 -23.85 7.41
C VAL A 118 3.59 -24.69 8.68
N LYS A 119 2.59 -24.40 9.53
CA LYS A 119 2.30 -25.21 10.74
C LYS A 119 1.93 -26.66 10.43
N GLN A 120 1.33 -26.91 9.27
CA GLN A 120 0.96 -28.24 8.79
C GLN A 120 2.09 -28.93 8.00
N SER A 121 3.28 -28.32 7.90
CA SER A 121 4.41 -28.83 7.12
C SER A 121 4.08 -29.05 5.63
N THR A 122 3.12 -28.30 5.10
CA THR A 122 2.68 -28.39 3.69
C THR A 122 3.24 -27.26 2.82
N LEU A 123 4.03 -26.35 3.42
CA LEU A 123 4.78 -25.29 2.75
C LEU A 123 6.21 -25.19 3.30
N PRO A 124 7.25 -25.27 2.44
CA PRO A 124 7.20 -25.60 1.01
C PRO A 124 6.73 -27.04 0.77
N GLY A 125 6.08 -27.30 -0.36
CA GLY A 125 5.49 -28.60 -0.68
C GLY A 125 4.13 -28.49 -1.36
N LEU A 126 3.15 -29.26 -0.89
CA LEU A 126 1.83 -29.47 -1.49
C LEU A 126 1.11 -28.16 -1.87
N TYR A 127 1.11 -27.15 -0.99
CA TYR A 127 0.39 -25.88 -1.23
C TYR A 127 1.24 -24.79 -1.88
N SER A 128 2.45 -25.09 -2.36
CA SER A 128 3.33 -24.07 -2.97
C SER A 128 2.70 -23.41 -4.20
N LYS A 129 1.97 -24.18 -5.02
CA LYS A 129 1.33 -23.64 -6.24
C LYS A 129 0.23 -22.63 -5.90
N SER A 130 -0.60 -22.93 -4.91
CA SER A 130 -1.66 -22.01 -4.44
C SER A 130 -1.04 -20.76 -3.85
N HIS A 131 -0.10 -20.89 -2.91
CA HIS A 131 0.56 -19.74 -2.28
C HIS A 131 1.24 -18.82 -3.31
N LYS A 132 1.88 -19.37 -4.36
CA LYS A 132 2.43 -18.58 -5.45
C LYS A 132 1.36 -17.82 -6.24
N LYS A 133 0.18 -18.42 -6.46
CA LYS A 133 -0.95 -17.77 -7.14
C LYS A 133 -1.49 -16.62 -6.30
N ASP A 134 -1.66 -16.83 -5.00
CA ASP A 134 -2.13 -15.81 -4.07
C ASP A 134 -1.13 -14.67 -3.93
N GLY A 135 0.17 -14.99 -3.78
CA GLY A 135 1.24 -14.00 -3.78
C GLY A 135 1.32 -13.15 -5.07
N LYS A 136 1.09 -13.75 -6.25
CA LYS A 136 1.00 -13.00 -7.52
C LYS A 136 -0.18 -12.03 -7.53
N ARG A 137 -1.36 -12.46 -7.07
CA ARG A 137 -2.56 -11.61 -6.99
C ARG A 137 -2.34 -10.44 -6.04
N THR A 138 -1.79 -10.69 -4.85
CA THR A 138 -1.41 -9.65 -3.90
C THR A 138 -0.40 -8.68 -4.49
N PHE A 139 0.64 -9.18 -5.17
CA PHE A 139 1.66 -8.33 -5.79
C PHE A 139 1.08 -7.42 -6.88
N ILE A 140 0.20 -7.93 -7.74
CA ILE A 140 -0.52 -7.13 -8.74
C ILE A 140 -1.38 -6.07 -8.04
N GLY A 141 -2.11 -6.45 -6.99
CA GLY A 141 -2.90 -5.51 -6.18
C GLY A 141 -2.05 -4.36 -5.63
N ILE A 142 -0.87 -4.66 -5.08
CA ILE A 142 0.05 -3.66 -4.53
C ILE A 142 0.55 -2.69 -5.62
N ILE A 143 0.85 -3.18 -6.83
CA ILE A 143 1.20 -2.32 -7.97
C ILE A 143 0.01 -1.41 -8.34
N LEU A 144 -1.20 -1.96 -8.39
CA LEU A 144 -2.40 -1.18 -8.71
C LEU A 144 -2.70 -0.12 -7.63
N THR A 145 -2.55 -0.45 -6.35
CA THR A 145 -2.65 0.51 -5.24
C THR A 145 -1.61 1.62 -5.37
N MET A 146 -0.36 1.29 -5.72
CA MET A 146 0.69 2.28 -5.97
C MET A 146 0.29 3.25 -7.11
N LEU A 147 -0.09 2.70 -8.27
CA LEU A 147 -0.42 3.50 -9.45
C LEU A 147 -1.64 4.39 -9.20
N THR A 148 -2.72 3.83 -8.63
CA THR A 148 -3.95 4.59 -8.35
C THR A 148 -3.78 5.57 -7.20
N GLY A 149 -2.95 5.27 -6.20
CA GLY A 149 -2.61 6.20 -5.13
C GLY A 149 -1.79 7.39 -5.64
N GLY A 150 -0.81 7.13 -6.51
CA GLY A 150 -0.06 8.17 -7.21
C GLY A 150 -0.97 9.03 -8.10
N TRP A 151 -1.97 8.42 -8.74
CA TRP A 151 -2.99 9.16 -9.50
C TRP A 151 -3.82 10.08 -8.61
N VAL A 152 -4.34 9.59 -7.47
CA VAL A 152 -5.04 10.41 -6.47
C VAL A 152 -4.16 11.56 -5.98
N TYR A 153 -2.88 11.30 -5.69
CA TYR A 153 -1.93 12.32 -5.27
C TYR A 153 -1.75 13.40 -6.35
N ALA A 154 -1.58 13.02 -7.62
CA ALA A 154 -1.43 13.97 -8.72
C ALA A 154 -2.67 14.85 -8.89
N LEU A 155 -3.87 14.25 -8.83
CA LEU A 155 -5.14 14.99 -8.91
C LEU A 155 -5.32 15.95 -7.74
N LEU A 156 -4.81 15.62 -6.55
CA LEU A 156 -4.87 16.53 -5.43
C LEU A 156 -3.85 17.65 -5.59
N PHE A 157 -2.57 17.35 -5.78
CA PHE A 157 -1.51 18.31 -5.47
C PHE A 157 -0.72 18.84 -6.66
N VAL A 158 -0.94 18.30 -7.86
CA VAL A 158 -0.22 18.69 -9.08
C VAL A 158 -1.13 19.46 -10.05
N PHE A 159 -2.39 19.04 -10.17
CA PHE A 159 -3.40 19.68 -10.99
C PHE A 159 -4.38 20.46 -10.13
#